data_AF-A0A919ZJK3-F1
#
_entry.id   AF-A0A919ZJK3-F1
#
_cell.length_a   1.000
_cell.length_b   1.000
_cell.length_c   1.000
_cell.angle_alpha   90.00
_cell.angle_beta   90.00
_cell.angle_gamma   90.00
#
_symmetry.space_group_name_H-M   'P 1'
#
loop_
_entity.id
_entity.type
_entity.pdbx_description
1 polymer ?
#
loop_
_entity_poly.entity_id
_entity_poly.type
_entity_poly.pdbx_seq_one_letter_code
_entity_poly.pdbx_strand_id
1 'polypeptide(L)'
;MTIMPVLIMICVFIPAIVLMVSMPYLTRETISFGVTVSAVQFHSEPLRQMRKSYVRISAILHTILLIVCIISLIYSDEHSKQQSWVIVAYSLTMVVISLAINISYHFKMKSLLPTLPIAPESSILAVDTGFRKRNIGLSSYWFLIHVLIIVVSIVTVQRNYDLIPDQIPIHYNSSWKVDRYAAKSYSSVFMPTLMQAFITLLFIFENWSIRRVKQQVHPTDRNRSIRQDVTYRRAWSCFMITASILIVILLSVVQLNMISLLNINFAISIILIIIAFISLYFFALSFWAGQGGSRLEQSADRSNVRPVHDDDKWLLGMIYFNRKDSNLLAEKRFGVGWGLNFGHPVSWLTLTGIIVLLVVVRTRFGG
;
A
#
# COMPACT_ATOMS: atom_id res chain seq x y z
N MET A 1 27.01 -15.85 10.65
CA MET A 1 25.89 -15.05 11.17
C MET A 1 25.79 -13.76 10.39
N THR A 2 24.93 -13.69 9.38
CA THR A 2 24.66 -12.45 8.66
C THR A 2 23.67 -11.60 9.44
N ILE A 3 24.13 -10.44 9.92
CA ILE A 3 23.29 -9.41 10.59
C ILE A 3 22.26 -8.81 9.60
N MET A 4 22.53 -8.95 8.30
CA MET A 4 21.83 -8.25 7.24
C MET A 4 20.33 -8.62 7.06
N PRO A 5 19.91 -9.90 7.08
CA PRO A 5 18.49 -10.25 6.99
C PRO A 5 17.67 -9.69 8.16
N VAL A 6 18.27 -9.68 9.35
CA VAL A 6 17.65 -9.11 10.56
C VAL A 6 17.49 -7.59 10.40
N LEU A 7 18.50 -6.88 9.90
CA LEU A 7 18.41 -5.44 9.63
C LEU A 7 17.32 -5.11 8.60
N ILE A 8 17.27 -5.84 7.48
CA ILE A 8 16.24 -5.65 6.45
C ILE A 8 14.85 -5.89 7.05
N MET A 9 14.69 -6.95 7.85
CA MET A 9 13.43 -7.27 8.50
C MET A 9 12.98 -6.14 9.44
N ILE A 10 13.88 -5.62 10.27
CA ILE A 10 13.61 -4.49 11.16
C ILE A 10 13.18 -3.26 10.35
N CYS A 11 13.95 -2.89 9.32
CA CYS A 11 13.71 -1.71 8.50
C CYS A 11 12.36 -1.77 7.74
N VAL A 12 11.95 -2.94 7.27
CA VAL A 12 10.71 -3.11 6.49
C VAL A 12 9.50 -3.30 7.41
N PHE A 13 9.60 -4.19 8.39
CA PHE A 13 8.43 -4.64 9.14
C PHE A 13 8.11 -3.80 10.37
N ILE A 14 9.08 -3.15 11.03
CA ILE A 14 8.74 -2.26 12.15
C ILE A 14 7.82 -1.11 11.68
N PRO A 15 8.14 -0.38 10.60
CA PRO A 15 7.23 0.66 10.11
C PRO A 15 5.85 0.09 9.71
N ALA A 16 5.79 -1.10 9.13
CA ALA A 16 4.54 -1.78 8.80
C ALA A 16 3.71 -2.11 10.04
N ILE A 17 4.34 -2.64 11.11
CA ILE A 17 3.70 -2.90 12.41
C ILE A 17 3.17 -1.60 12.99
N VAL A 18 3.99 -0.53 13.01
CA VAL A 18 3.60 0.78 13.55
C VAL A 18 2.36 1.31 12.84
N LEU A 19 2.31 1.20 11.51
CA LEU A 19 1.14 1.59 10.73
C LEU A 19 -0.09 0.73 11.06
N MET A 20 0.04 -0.60 11.07
CA MET A 20 -1.05 -1.53 11.38
C MET A 20 -1.63 -1.30 12.77
N VAL A 21 -0.77 -1.17 13.79
CA VAL A 21 -1.14 -0.88 15.17
C VAL A 21 -1.85 0.48 15.28
N SER A 22 -1.38 1.49 14.53
CA SER A 22 -1.94 2.85 14.57
C SER A 22 -3.23 3.02 13.76
N MET A 23 -3.68 2.01 13.00
CA MET A 23 -4.81 2.13 12.08
C MET A 23 -6.08 2.75 12.68
N PRO A 24 -6.54 2.38 13.90
CA PRO A 24 -7.76 2.96 14.45
C PRO A 24 -7.70 4.47 14.74
N TYR A 25 -6.50 5.06 14.76
CA TYR A 25 -6.27 6.50 14.93
C TYR A 25 -5.96 7.23 13.61
N LEU A 26 -5.69 6.47 12.55
CA LEU A 26 -5.52 6.98 11.20
C LEU A 26 -6.84 6.98 10.42
N THR A 27 -7.79 6.14 10.81
CA THR A 27 -9.14 6.12 10.24
C THR A 27 -9.90 7.41 10.53
N ARG A 28 -10.80 7.78 9.62
CA ARG A 28 -11.68 8.94 9.76
C ARG A 28 -12.58 8.82 10.99
N GLU A 29 -12.93 9.95 11.59
CA GLU A 29 -13.72 9.99 12.84
C GLU A 29 -15.19 9.54 12.67
N THR A 30 -15.65 9.33 11.44
CA THR A 30 -16.98 8.78 11.17
C THR A 30 -17.00 7.28 10.95
N ILE A 31 -15.86 6.61 11.07
CA ILE A 31 -15.74 5.16 10.94
C ILE A 31 -14.94 4.62 12.10
N SER A 32 -15.55 3.69 12.84
CA SER A 32 -14.90 2.95 13.91
C SER A 32 -14.90 1.47 13.53
N PHE A 33 -13.73 0.87 13.30
CA PHE A 33 -13.59 -0.56 12.94
C PHE A 33 -14.53 -1.02 11.81
N GLY A 34 -14.67 -0.18 10.77
CA GLY A 34 -15.51 -0.45 9.61
C GLY A 34 -17.01 -0.23 9.80
N VAL A 35 -17.44 0.29 10.96
CA VAL A 35 -18.83 0.64 11.28
C VAL A 35 -19.00 2.15 11.29
N THR A 36 -20.10 2.65 10.71
CA THR A 36 -20.37 4.08 10.64
C THR A 36 -20.83 4.64 11.98
N VAL A 37 -20.20 5.74 12.41
CA VAL A 37 -20.48 6.42 13.70
C VAL A 37 -20.47 7.95 13.52
N SER A 38 -21.03 8.69 14.49
CA SER A 38 -20.87 10.14 14.52
C SER A 38 -19.50 10.51 15.10
N ALA A 39 -19.00 11.70 14.79
CA ALA A 39 -17.73 12.16 15.36
C ALA A 39 -17.80 12.23 16.90
N VAL A 40 -18.94 12.62 17.46
CA VAL A 40 -19.18 12.61 18.92
C VAL A 40 -19.05 11.19 19.50
N GLN A 41 -19.67 10.20 18.87
CA GLN A 41 -19.56 8.80 19.30
C GLN A 41 -18.14 8.28 19.18
N PHE A 42 -17.43 8.61 18.11
CA PHE A 42 -16.04 8.19 17.92
C PHE A 42 -15.12 8.62 19.05
N HIS A 43 -15.36 9.80 19.62
CA HIS A 43 -14.60 10.34 20.76
C HIS A 43 -15.16 9.96 22.14
N SER A 44 -16.24 9.18 22.19
CA SER A 44 -16.80 8.67 23.44
C SER A 44 -15.84 7.72 24.17
N GLU A 45 -15.98 7.63 25.49
CA GLU A 45 -15.12 6.79 26.33
C GLU A 45 -15.10 5.31 25.92
N PRO A 46 -16.24 4.66 25.62
CA PRO A 46 -16.25 3.25 25.21
C PRO A 46 -15.41 3.00 23.94
N LEU A 47 -15.53 3.88 22.94
CA LEU A 47 -14.79 3.73 21.67
C LEU A 47 -13.31 4.06 21.83
N ARG A 48 -12.99 5.03 22.70
CA ARG A 48 -11.61 5.35 23.07
C ARG A 48 -10.92 4.16 23.76
N GLN A 49 -11.60 3.51 24.69
CA GLN A 49 -11.08 2.30 25.34
C GLN A 49 -10.92 1.15 24.36
N MET A 50 -11.85 1.00 23.41
CA MET A 50 -11.76 -0.02 22.37
C MET A 50 -10.54 0.20 21.46
N ARG A 51 -10.26 1.43 21.02
CA ARG A 51 -9.03 1.76 20.27
C ARG A 51 -7.76 1.48 21.08
N LYS A 52 -7.72 1.87 22.36
CA LYS A 52 -6.57 1.56 23.25
C LYS A 52 -6.35 0.06 23.39
N SER A 53 -7.42 -0.72 23.55
CA SER A 53 -7.35 -2.18 23.64
C SER A 53 -6.84 -2.79 22.33
N TYR A 54 -7.31 -2.31 21.17
CA TYR A 54 -6.82 -2.75 19.86
C TYR A 54 -5.32 -2.52 19.74
N VAL A 55 -4.85 -1.31 20.04
CA VAL A 55 -3.43 -0.95 19.94
C VAL A 55 -2.60 -1.82 20.86
N ARG A 56 -3.03 -2.04 22.10
CA ARG A 56 -2.31 -2.89 23.06
C ARG A 56 -2.18 -4.32 22.56
N ILE A 57 -3.31 -4.95 22.18
CA ILE A 57 -3.32 -6.35 21.72
C ILE A 57 -2.52 -6.49 20.43
N SER A 58 -2.74 -5.60 19.46
CA SER A 58 -2.02 -5.62 18.18
C SER A 58 -0.52 -5.42 18.38
N ALA A 59 -0.10 -4.47 19.22
CA ALA A 59 1.31 -4.25 19.51
C ALA A 59 1.96 -5.47 20.17
N ILE A 60 1.30 -6.09 21.16
CA ILE A 60 1.81 -7.28 21.84
C ILE A 60 1.98 -8.44 20.86
N LEU A 61 0.93 -8.77 20.08
CA LEU A 61 0.97 -9.92 19.18
C LEU A 61 2.02 -9.74 18.06
N HIS A 62 2.09 -8.55 17.46
CA HIS A 62 3.09 -8.28 16.43
C HIS A 62 4.51 -8.21 16.97
N THR A 63 4.70 -7.72 18.21
CA THR A 63 6.02 -7.71 18.86
C THR A 63 6.48 -9.14 19.18
N ILE A 64 5.61 -9.98 19.74
CA ILE A 64 5.91 -11.40 19.98
C ILE A 64 6.27 -12.08 18.66
N LEU A 65 5.47 -11.89 17.61
CA LEU A 65 5.72 -12.46 16.29
C LEU A 65 7.07 -12.01 15.72
N LEU A 66 7.41 -10.71 15.86
CA LEU A 66 8.69 -10.17 15.41
C LEU A 66 9.87 -10.78 16.18
N ILE A 67 9.78 -10.89 17.51
CA ILE A 67 10.81 -11.52 18.34
C ILE A 67 11.01 -12.98 17.94
N VAL A 68 9.92 -13.75 17.79
CA VAL A 68 9.98 -15.15 17.34
C VAL A 68 10.65 -15.25 15.97
N CYS A 69 10.33 -14.34 15.05
CA CYS A 69 10.97 -14.32 13.74
C CYS A 69 12.46 -13.97 13.81
N ILE A 70 12.86 -12.98 14.62
CA ILE A 70 14.27 -12.63 14.84
C ILE A 70 15.05 -13.83 15.38
N ILE A 71 14.52 -14.49 16.42
CA ILE A 71 15.12 -15.69 17.00
C ILE A 71 15.22 -16.80 15.93
N SER A 72 14.15 -17.04 15.18
CA SER A 72 14.15 -18.07 14.12
C SER A 72 15.20 -17.79 13.04
N LEU A 73 15.41 -16.53 12.67
CA LEU A 73 16.44 -16.15 11.71
C LEU A 73 17.85 -16.31 12.28
N ILE A 74 18.07 -15.95 13.56
CA ILE A 74 19.37 -16.11 14.23
C ILE A 74 19.80 -17.58 14.28
N TYR A 75 18.85 -18.51 14.52
CA TYR A 75 19.12 -19.94 14.63
C TYR A 75 18.97 -20.72 13.31
N SER A 76 18.56 -20.05 12.23
CA SER A 76 18.44 -20.70 10.92
C SER A 76 19.81 -20.90 10.27
N ASP A 77 20.02 -22.07 9.67
CA ASP A 77 21.23 -22.36 8.91
C ASP A 77 21.29 -21.50 7.63
N GLU A 78 22.37 -20.75 7.45
CA GLU A 78 22.61 -19.82 6.34
C GLU A 78 22.62 -20.51 4.98
N HIS A 79 22.97 -21.79 4.93
CA HIS A 79 23.03 -22.56 3.67
C HIS A 79 21.69 -23.17 3.26
N SER A 80 20.68 -23.11 4.12
CA SER A 80 19.37 -23.72 3.87
C SER A 80 18.35 -22.72 3.31
N LYS A 81 17.40 -23.19 2.50
CA LYS A 81 16.23 -22.39 2.06
C LYS A 81 15.30 -21.99 3.22
N GLN A 82 15.63 -22.34 4.47
CA GLN A 82 14.82 -22.13 5.66
C GLN A 82 14.59 -20.63 5.94
N GLN A 83 15.59 -19.77 5.72
CA GLN A 83 15.46 -18.32 5.96
C GLN A 83 14.36 -17.67 5.10
N SER A 84 14.31 -17.99 3.81
CA SER A 84 13.26 -17.48 2.92
C SER A 84 11.87 -17.93 3.37
N TRP A 85 11.73 -19.19 3.77
CA TRP A 85 10.46 -19.71 4.29
C TRP A 85 10.05 -19.08 5.63
N VAL A 86 11.01 -18.80 6.53
CA VAL A 86 10.74 -18.08 7.78
C VAL A 86 10.18 -16.68 7.49
N ILE A 87 10.78 -15.93 6.58
CA ILE A 87 10.30 -14.57 6.21
C ILE A 87 8.91 -14.64 5.56
N VAL A 88 8.68 -15.62 4.68
CA VAL A 88 7.36 -15.83 4.04
C VAL A 88 6.31 -16.20 5.07
N ALA A 89 6.60 -17.17 5.95
CA ALA A 89 5.69 -17.61 7.00
C ALA A 89 5.37 -16.47 7.98
N TYR A 90 6.38 -15.70 8.38
CA TYR A 90 6.23 -14.50 9.21
C TYR A 90 5.30 -13.47 8.55
N SER A 91 5.54 -13.15 7.28
CA SER A 91 4.74 -12.18 6.52
C SER A 91 3.28 -12.60 6.43
N LEU A 92 3.02 -13.89 6.14
CA LEU A 92 1.66 -14.42 6.08
C LEU A 92 0.98 -14.40 7.45
N THR A 93 1.70 -14.83 8.49
CA THR A 93 1.18 -14.86 9.87
C THR A 93 0.85 -13.45 10.36
N MET A 94 1.68 -12.45 10.04
CA MET A 94 1.44 -11.04 10.35
C MET A 94 0.11 -10.55 9.76
N VAL A 95 -0.14 -10.87 8.48
CA VAL A 95 -1.39 -10.52 7.79
C VAL A 95 -2.59 -11.22 8.43
N VAL A 96 -2.48 -12.51 8.74
CA VAL A 96 -3.55 -13.29 9.38
C VAL A 96 -3.88 -12.73 10.77
N ILE A 97 -2.87 -12.45 11.59
CA ILE A 97 -3.06 -11.84 12.93
C ILE A 97 -3.76 -10.49 12.79
N SER A 98 -3.28 -9.62 11.90
CA SER A 98 -3.91 -8.31 11.64
C SER A 98 -5.37 -8.45 11.21
N LEU A 99 -5.67 -9.39 10.31
CA LEU A 99 -7.03 -9.65 9.83
C LEU A 99 -7.93 -10.14 10.95
N ALA A 100 -7.46 -11.10 11.76
CA ALA A 100 -8.21 -11.66 12.88
C ALA A 100 -8.55 -10.58 13.92
N ILE A 101 -7.59 -9.72 14.29
CA ILE A 101 -7.84 -8.59 15.19
C ILE A 101 -8.88 -7.64 14.57
N ASN A 102 -8.72 -7.24 13.31
CA ASN A 102 -9.66 -6.32 12.65
C ASN A 102 -11.09 -6.87 12.62
N ILE A 103 -11.26 -8.14 12.26
CA ILE A 103 -12.57 -8.80 12.22
C ILE A 103 -13.16 -8.89 13.63
N SER A 104 -12.38 -9.29 14.63
CA SER A 104 -12.83 -9.35 16.02
C SER A 104 -13.35 -8.00 16.52
N TYR A 105 -12.58 -6.92 16.26
CA TYR A 105 -12.98 -5.57 16.65
C TYR A 105 -14.13 -5.01 15.82
N HIS A 106 -14.29 -5.43 14.57
CA HIS A 106 -15.48 -5.10 13.77
C HIS A 106 -16.75 -5.67 14.41
N PHE A 107 -16.74 -6.94 14.81
CA PHE A 107 -17.88 -7.55 15.48
C PHE A 107 -18.14 -6.93 16.86
N LYS A 108 -17.08 -6.62 17.62
CA LYS A 108 -17.19 -5.90 18.89
C LYS A 108 -17.79 -4.50 18.73
N MET A 109 -17.44 -3.79 17.66
CA MET A 109 -18.03 -2.49 17.36
C MET A 109 -19.51 -2.63 17.00
N LYS A 110 -19.88 -3.64 16.18
CA LYS A 110 -21.28 -3.89 15.83
C LYS A 110 -22.14 -4.21 17.05
N SER A 111 -21.64 -4.98 18.02
CA SER A 111 -22.39 -5.28 19.25
C SER A 111 -22.48 -4.10 20.20
N LEU A 112 -21.50 -3.19 20.21
CA LEU A 112 -21.49 -1.98 21.03
C LEU A 112 -22.34 -0.85 20.45
N LEU A 113 -22.52 -0.79 19.12
CA LEU A 113 -23.22 0.31 18.44
C LEU A 113 -24.61 0.63 19.02
N PRO A 114 -25.47 -0.34 19.39
CA PRO A 114 -26.80 -0.07 19.95
C PRO A 114 -26.79 0.52 21.36
N THR A 115 -25.68 0.39 22.11
CA THR A 115 -25.58 0.92 23.48
C THR A 115 -25.12 2.37 23.51
N LEU A 116 -24.75 2.95 22.36
CA LEU A 116 -24.32 4.34 22.26
C LEU A 116 -25.53 5.27 22.12
N PRO A 117 -25.41 6.53 22.57
CA PRO A 117 -26.47 7.52 22.38
C PRO A 117 -26.86 7.62 20.91
N ILE A 118 -28.15 7.66 20.60
CA ILE A 118 -28.65 7.72 19.22
C ILE A 118 -28.12 9.01 18.57
N ALA A 119 -27.52 8.86 17.39
CA ALA A 119 -27.02 9.96 16.59
C ALA A 119 -27.87 10.08 15.32
N PRO A 120 -28.39 11.27 14.98
CA PRO A 120 -29.19 11.46 13.79
C PRO A 120 -28.38 11.13 12.53
N GLU A 121 -29.04 10.52 11.55
CA GLU A 121 -28.43 10.19 10.27
C GLU A 121 -28.67 11.33 9.27
N SER A 122 -27.66 11.65 8.47
CA SER A 122 -27.82 12.59 7.37
C SER A 122 -28.73 12.00 6.29
N SER A 123 -29.83 12.68 5.98
CA SER A 123 -30.71 12.32 4.86
C SER A 123 -30.14 12.72 3.49
N ILE A 124 -29.11 13.57 3.47
CA ILE A 124 -28.53 14.12 2.24
C ILE A 124 -27.19 13.46 1.97
N LEU A 125 -27.11 12.67 0.89
CA LEU A 125 -25.83 12.35 0.25
C LEU A 125 -25.44 13.57 -0.60
N ALA A 126 -24.71 14.51 -0.02
CA ALA A 126 -24.31 15.74 -0.70
C ALA A 126 -23.28 15.48 -1.79
N VAL A 127 -23.71 15.04 -2.97
CA VAL A 127 -22.83 14.86 -4.13
C VAL A 127 -22.54 16.21 -4.76
N ASP A 128 -21.27 16.63 -4.78
CA ASP A 128 -20.85 17.77 -5.62
C ASP A 128 -20.79 17.32 -7.09
N THR A 129 -21.76 17.75 -7.89
CA THR A 129 -21.84 17.43 -9.33
C THR A 129 -20.71 18.09 -10.13
N GLY A 130 -20.07 19.13 -9.59
CA GLY A 130 -18.90 19.79 -10.15
C GLY A 130 -17.56 19.16 -9.77
N PHE A 131 -17.55 18.16 -8.88
CA PHE A 131 -16.32 17.52 -8.40
C PHE A 131 -15.48 16.94 -9.54
N ARG A 132 -16.10 16.24 -10.51
CA ARG A 132 -15.40 15.69 -11.68
C ARG A 132 -14.69 16.74 -12.55
N LYS A 133 -15.08 18.02 -12.46
CA LYS A 133 -14.47 19.13 -13.21
C LYS A 133 -13.26 19.74 -12.49
N ARG A 134 -13.00 19.40 -11.22
CA ARG A 134 -11.87 19.94 -10.46
C ARG A 134 -10.61 19.13 -10.73
N ASN A 135 -9.45 19.80 -10.87
CA ASN A 135 -8.14 19.15 -11.01
C ASN A 135 -7.66 18.61 -9.64
N ILE A 136 -8.21 17.46 -9.26
CA ILE A 136 -8.10 16.86 -7.92
C ILE A 136 -6.80 16.06 -7.71
N GLY A 137 -6.01 15.80 -8.76
CA GLY A 137 -4.69 15.18 -8.68
C GLY A 137 -3.68 15.84 -9.62
N LEU A 138 -2.44 15.36 -9.66
CA LEU A 138 -1.43 15.77 -10.64
C LEU A 138 -1.62 15.06 -11.98
N SER A 139 -1.30 15.76 -13.06
CA SER A 139 -1.55 15.28 -14.42
C SER A 139 -0.76 14.01 -14.71
N SER A 140 -1.35 13.07 -15.45
CA SER A 140 -0.63 11.87 -15.88
C SER A 140 0.52 12.18 -16.85
N TYR A 141 0.62 13.40 -17.40
CA TYR A 141 1.77 13.82 -18.21
C TYR A 141 3.11 13.81 -17.45
N TRP A 142 3.10 13.88 -16.12
CA TRP A 142 4.33 13.72 -15.33
C TRP A 142 4.99 12.34 -15.53
N PHE A 143 4.23 11.34 -15.99
CA PHE A 143 4.78 10.02 -16.32
C PHE A 143 5.62 9.99 -17.60
N LEU A 144 5.69 11.09 -18.36
CA LEU A 144 6.62 11.22 -19.49
C LEU A 144 8.08 11.14 -19.05
N ILE A 145 8.38 11.55 -17.81
CA ILE A 145 9.71 11.41 -17.21
C ILE A 145 10.09 9.92 -17.10
N HIS A 146 9.15 9.06 -16.69
CA HIS A 146 9.38 7.62 -16.62
C HIS A 146 9.63 7.03 -18.00
N VAL A 147 8.84 7.44 -18.99
CA VAL A 147 9.02 7.00 -20.38
C VAL A 147 10.43 7.38 -20.87
N LEU A 148 10.89 8.59 -20.57
CA LEU A 148 12.24 9.02 -20.90
C LEU A 148 13.30 8.13 -20.23
N ILE A 149 13.18 7.86 -18.92
CA ILE A 149 14.13 6.97 -18.21
C ILE A 149 14.11 5.56 -18.80
N ILE A 150 12.95 5.02 -19.13
CA ILE A 150 12.80 3.70 -19.76
C ILE A 150 13.49 3.66 -21.12
N VAL A 151 13.30 4.69 -21.95
CA VAL A 151 13.96 4.80 -23.26
C VAL A 151 15.48 4.88 -23.09
N VAL A 152 15.97 5.69 -22.15
CA VAL A 152 17.40 5.78 -21.83
C VAL A 152 17.96 4.43 -21.37
N SER A 153 17.23 3.72 -20.50
CA SER A 153 17.54 2.35 -20.07
C SER A 153 17.66 1.40 -21.27
N ILE A 154 16.67 1.41 -22.18
CA ILE A 154 16.66 0.57 -23.39
C ILE A 154 17.88 0.85 -24.26
N VAL A 155 18.14 2.13 -24.57
CA VAL A 155 19.27 2.53 -25.42
C VAL A 155 20.60 2.15 -24.77
N THR A 156 20.74 2.36 -23.47
CA THR A 156 21.96 2.02 -22.71
C THR A 156 22.24 0.53 -22.75
N VAL A 157 21.23 -0.30 -22.46
CA VAL A 157 21.34 -1.76 -22.51
C VAL A 157 21.63 -2.26 -23.93
N GLN A 158 20.93 -1.73 -24.94
CA GLN A 158 21.13 -2.13 -26.33
C GLN A 158 22.54 -1.79 -26.83
N ARG A 159 23.06 -0.60 -26.51
CA ARG A 159 24.40 -0.14 -26.94
C ARG A 159 25.53 -0.93 -26.30
N ASN A 160 25.29 -1.48 -25.11
CA ASN A 160 26.29 -2.21 -24.34
C ASN A 160 25.94 -3.69 -24.20
N TYR A 161 25.08 -4.22 -25.08
CA TYR A 161 24.59 -5.59 -24.98
C TYR A 161 25.75 -6.60 -24.97
N ASP A 162 26.82 -6.32 -25.72
CA ASP A 162 27.99 -7.18 -25.82
C ASP A 162 28.80 -7.25 -24.52
N LEU A 163 28.76 -6.20 -23.68
CA LEU A 163 29.44 -6.15 -22.39
C LEU A 163 28.71 -6.97 -21.29
N ILE A 164 27.44 -7.34 -21.52
CA ILE A 164 26.68 -8.11 -20.55
C ILE A 164 27.23 -9.55 -20.50
N PRO A 165 27.57 -10.09 -19.33
CA PRO A 165 28.05 -11.47 -19.19
C PRO A 165 27.04 -12.51 -19.68
N ASP A 166 27.52 -13.68 -20.10
CA ASP A 166 26.67 -14.79 -20.54
C ASP A 166 25.75 -15.34 -19.43
N GLN A 167 26.10 -15.07 -18.17
CA GLN A 167 25.35 -15.45 -16.98
C GLN A 167 24.97 -14.19 -16.19
N ILE A 168 23.66 -13.94 -16.05
CA ILE A 168 23.11 -12.78 -15.37
C ILE A 168 22.61 -13.21 -13.98
N PRO A 169 23.08 -12.57 -12.88
CA PRO A 169 22.51 -12.77 -11.56
C PRO A 169 21.00 -12.45 -11.54
N ILE A 170 20.17 -13.41 -11.13
CA ILE A 170 18.71 -13.19 -11.00
C ILE A 170 18.21 -13.36 -9.57
N HIS A 171 19.07 -13.82 -8.66
CA HIS A 171 18.75 -13.93 -7.24
C HIS A 171 20.00 -13.80 -6.38
N TYR A 172 19.80 -13.18 -5.22
CA TYR A 172 20.79 -13.04 -4.18
C TYR A 172 20.26 -13.73 -2.93
N ASN A 173 21.11 -14.53 -2.29
CA ASN A 173 20.79 -15.11 -0.99
C ASN A 173 20.81 -14.05 0.12
N SER A 174 20.47 -14.45 1.33
CA SER A 174 20.48 -13.63 2.54
C SER A 174 21.84 -12.99 2.87
N SER A 175 22.93 -13.56 2.36
CA SER A 175 24.30 -13.07 2.48
C SER A 175 24.72 -12.17 1.31
N TRP A 176 23.77 -11.74 0.46
CA TRP A 176 24.00 -10.94 -0.74
C TRP A 176 24.97 -11.56 -1.75
N LYS A 177 25.11 -12.88 -1.72
CA LYS A 177 25.83 -13.64 -2.74
C LYS A 177 24.85 -14.14 -3.78
N VAL A 178 25.26 -14.08 -5.04
CA VAL A 178 24.47 -14.64 -6.15
C VAL A 178 24.45 -16.15 -6.02
N ASP A 179 23.26 -16.73 -5.91
CA ASP A 179 23.04 -18.17 -5.81
C ASP A 179 22.28 -18.73 -7.02
N ARG A 180 21.75 -17.86 -7.89
CA ARG A 180 21.06 -18.25 -9.12
C ARG A 180 21.35 -17.28 -10.25
N TYR A 181 21.59 -17.86 -11.43
CA TYR A 181 21.91 -17.17 -12.66
C TYR A 181 20.88 -17.53 -13.74
N ALA A 182 20.73 -16.63 -14.71
CA ALA A 182 20.02 -16.88 -15.96
C ALA A 182 20.97 -16.70 -17.14
N ALA A 183 20.79 -17.52 -18.18
CA ALA A 183 21.50 -17.34 -19.43
C ALA A 183 21.15 -15.99 -20.09
N LYS A 184 22.16 -15.36 -20.68
CA LYS A 184 22.00 -14.13 -21.47
C LYS A 184 21.11 -14.40 -22.67
N SER A 185 20.06 -13.61 -22.78
CA SER A 185 19.14 -13.56 -23.91
C SER A 185 18.49 -12.19 -23.93
N TYR A 186 17.93 -11.78 -25.08
CA TYR A 186 17.13 -10.56 -25.14
C TYR A 186 16.00 -10.55 -24.08
N SER A 187 15.38 -11.71 -23.82
CA SER A 187 14.32 -11.82 -22.83
C SER A 187 14.81 -11.57 -21.40
N SER A 188 15.93 -12.15 -20.99
CA SER A 188 16.48 -11.97 -19.64
C SER A 188 17.06 -10.57 -19.44
N VAL A 189 17.70 -10.02 -20.47
CA VAL A 189 18.31 -8.68 -20.45
C VAL A 189 17.28 -7.54 -20.37
N PHE A 190 16.19 -7.64 -21.14
CA PHE A 190 15.14 -6.61 -21.16
C PHE A 190 14.02 -6.84 -20.14
N MET A 191 14.10 -7.87 -19.31
CA MET A 191 13.11 -8.13 -18.27
C MET A 191 12.93 -6.96 -17.28
N PRO A 192 14.00 -6.31 -16.78
CA PRO A 192 13.83 -5.11 -15.94
C PRO A 192 13.11 -3.97 -16.67
N THR A 193 13.33 -3.78 -17.98
CA THR A 193 12.59 -2.79 -18.79
C THR A 193 11.11 -3.13 -18.89
N LEU A 194 10.76 -4.39 -19.13
CA LEU A 194 9.36 -4.83 -19.13
C LEU A 194 8.71 -4.55 -17.76
N MET A 195 9.43 -4.80 -16.67
CA MET A 195 8.98 -4.47 -15.31
C MET A 195 8.82 -2.96 -15.10
N GLN A 196 9.75 -2.13 -15.59
CA GLN A 196 9.62 -0.67 -15.53
C GLN A 196 8.35 -0.20 -16.23
N ALA A 197 8.10 -0.67 -17.45
CA ALA A 197 6.91 -0.31 -18.22
C ALA A 197 5.63 -0.77 -17.50
N PHE A 198 5.59 -2.02 -17.05
CA PHE A 198 4.45 -2.58 -16.33
C PHE A 198 4.14 -1.81 -15.04
N ILE A 199 5.15 -1.56 -14.20
CA ILE A 199 4.97 -0.79 -12.95
C ILE A 199 4.54 0.63 -13.27
N THR A 200 5.13 1.28 -14.27
CA THR A 200 4.72 2.63 -14.69
C THR A 200 3.24 2.66 -15.10
N LEU A 201 2.77 1.67 -15.85
CA LEU A 201 1.35 1.54 -16.22
C LEU A 201 0.45 1.34 -15.00
N LEU A 202 0.86 0.53 -14.02
CA LEU A 202 0.12 0.36 -12.76
C LEU A 202 0.01 1.67 -11.98
N PHE A 203 1.10 2.43 -11.85
CA PHE A 203 1.07 3.73 -11.17
C PHE A 203 0.29 4.80 -11.93
N ILE A 204 0.29 4.77 -13.27
CA ILE A 204 -0.60 5.61 -14.10
C ILE A 204 -2.05 5.26 -13.81
N PHE A 205 -2.39 3.96 -13.77
CA PHE A 205 -3.74 3.49 -13.48
C PHE A 205 -4.20 3.91 -12.07
N GLU A 206 -3.36 3.72 -11.05
CA GLU A 206 -3.65 4.16 -9.69
C GLU A 206 -3.84 5.67 -9.62
N ASN A 207 -2.92 6.46 -10.20
CA ASN A 207 -3.03 7.92 -10.23
C ASN A 207 -4.27 8.41 -10.97
N TRP A 208 -4.62 7.75 -12.08
CA TRP A 208 -5.86 8.00 -12.82
C TRP A 208 -7.09 7.69 -11.97
N SER A 209 -7.06 6.59 -11.23
CA SER A 209 -8.19 6.18 -10.39
C SER A 209 -8.41 7.11 -9.20
N ILE A 210 -7.35 7.59 -8.56
CA ILE A 210 -7.42 8.61 -7.49
C ILE A 210 -8.26 9.82 -7.90
N ARG A 211 -8.26 10.17 -9.19
CA ARG A 211 -9.04 11.30 -9.74
C ARG A 211 -10.51 10.95 -10.02
N ARG A 212 -10.85 9.67 -10.11
CA ARG A 212 -12.17 9.14 -10.52
C ARG A 212 -12.98 8.58 -9.35
N VAL A 213 -12.35 8.17 -8.25
CA VAL A 213 -13.08 7.63 -7.09
C VAL A 213 -14.08 8.65 -6.55
N LYS A 214 -15.30 8.18 -6.29
CA LYS A 214 -16.39 8.96 -5.69
C LYS A 214 -15.92 9.71 -4.45
N GLN A 215 -16.30 10.98 -4.36
CA GLN A 215 -16.03 11.80 -3.19
C GLN A 215 -16.97 11.43 -2.04
N GLN A 216 -16.43 11.40 -0.82
CA GLN A 216 -17.24 11.36 0.40
C GLN A 216 -17.25 12.76 1.02
N VAL A 217 -18.40 13.43 0.95
CA VAL A 217 -18.56 14.81 1.43
C VAL A 217 -19.22 14.80 2.80
N HIS A 218 -18.64 15.50 3.77
CA HIS A 218 -19.29 15.68 5.07
C HIS A 218 -20.56 16.54 4.94
N PRO A 219 -21.69 16.13 5.54
CA PRO A 219 -22.95 16.87 5.45
C PRO A 219 -22.90 18.26 6.08
N THR A 220 -22.16 18.41 7.18
CA THR A 220 -22.17 19.63 8.00
C THR A 220 -21.14 20.68 7.57
N ASP A 221 -20.07 20.28 6.87
CA ASP A 221 -19.02 21.21 6.42
C ASP A 221 -18.46 20.79 5.05
N ARG A 222 -19.28 21.05 4.03
CA ARG A 222 -19.04 20.65 2.64
C ARG A 222 -17.74 21.24 2.08
N ASN A 223 -17.50 22.54 2.28
CA ASN A 223 -16.37 23.22 1.67
C ASN A 223 -15.03 22.73 2.22
N ARG A 224 -14.96 22.55 3.55
CA ARG A 224 -13.77 21.98 4.19
C ARG A 224 -13.51 20.55 3.75
N SER A 225 -14.54 19.70 3.75
CA SER A 225 -14.43 18.32 3.27
C SER A 225 -13.91 18.24 1.83
N ILE A 226 -14.34 19.15 0.96
CA ILE A 226 -13.83 19.20 -0.41
C ILE A 226 -12.35 19.62 -0.45
N ARG A 227 -11.94 20.63 0.32
CA ARG A 227 -10.52 21.06 0.37
C ARG A 227 -9.61 19.95 0.87
N GLN A 228 -10.01 19.25 1.93
CA GLN A 228 -9.26 18.12 2.49
C GLN A 228 -9.08 16.99 1.47
N ASP A 229 -10.17 16.59 0.79
CA ASP A 229 -10.12 15.54 -0.22
C ASP A 229 -9.24 15.92 -1.42
N VAL A 230 -9.28 17.18 -1.87
CA VAL A 230 -8.39 17.69 -2.93
C VAL A 230 -6.92 17.65 -2.49
N THR A 231 -6.60 18.16 -1.30
CA THR A 231 -5.22 18.15 -0.77
C THR A 231 -4.72 16.73 -0.59
N TYR A 232 -5.55 15.83 -0.02
CA TYR A 232 -5.27 14.42 0.15
C TYR A 232 -4.93 13.75 -1.19
N ARG A 233 -5.80 13.90 -2.20
CA ARG A 233 -5.62 13.27 -3.51
C ARG A 233 -4.43 13.84 -4.27
N ARG A 234 -4.15 15.14 -4.18
CA ARG A 234 -2.93 15.74 -4.76
C ARG A 234 -1.67 15.20 -4.11
N ALA A 235 -1.64 15.08 -2.79
CA ALA A 235 -0.47 14.57 -2.08
C ALA A 235 -0.22 13.08 -2.41
N TRP A 236 -1.26 12.25 -2.44
CA TRP A 236 -1.15 10.85 -2.87
C TRP A 236 -0.79 10.71 -4.35
N SER A 237 -1.30 11.59 -5.21
CA SER A 237 -0.90 11.65 -6.63
C SER A 237 0.58 11.99 -6.81
N CYS A 238 1.10 12.94 -6.04
CA CYS A 238 2.53 13.27 -5.98
C CYS A 238 3.37 12.08 -5.49
N PHE A 239 2.91 11.40 -4.44
CA PHE A 239 3.53 10.17 -3.95
C PHE A 239 3.57 9.09 -5.04
N MET A 240 2.47 8.83 -5.75
CA MET A 240 2.42 7.83 -6.82
C MET A 240 3.43 8.12 -7.93
N ILE A 241 3.49 9.36 -8.41
CA ILE A 241 4.45 9.77 -9.45
C ILE A 241 5.88 9.57 -8.93
N THR A 242 6.19 10.11 -7.76
CA THR A 242 7.55 10.11 -7.19
C THR A 242 8.03 8.69 -6.87
N ALA A 243 7.21 7.89 -6.19
CA ALA A 243 7.52 6.49 -5.87
C ALA A 243 7.73 5.67 -7.14
N SER A 244 6.92 5.89 -8.17
CA SER A 244 7.08 5.24 -9.47
C SER A 244 8.39 5.62 -10.17
N ILE A 245 8.78 6.91 -10.15
CA ILE A 245 10.07 7.37 -10.72
C ILE A 245 11.22 6.64 -10.02
N LEU A 246 11.18 6.61 -8.69
CA LEU A 246 12.20 5.98 -7.88
C LEU A 246 12.30 4.47 -8.13
N ILE A 247 11.17 3.77 -8.32
CA ILE A 247 11.18 2.35 -8.69
C ILE A 247 11.74 2.14 -10.09
N VAL A 248 11.41 3.00 -11.06
CA VAL A 248 12.00 2.93 -12.41
C VAL A 248 13.51 3.14 -12.36
N ILE A 249 14.00 4.12 -11.57
CA ILE A 249 15.43 4.34 -11.34
C ILE A 249 16.07 3.12 -10.67
N LEU A 250 15.43 2.54 -9.65
CA LEU A 250 15.92 1.33 -8.98
C LEU A 250 16.11 0.19 -10.00
N LEU A 251 15.17 -0.02 -10.90
CA LEU A 251 15.29 -1.02 -11.97
C LEU A 251 16.37 -0.63 -13.01
N SER A 252 16.57 0.66 -13.29
CA SER A 252 17.68 1.11 -14.14
C SER A 252 19.05 0.85 -13.49
N VAL A 253 19.17 0.98 -12.17
CA VAL A 253 20.40 0.65 -11.43
C VAL A 253 20.74 -0.83 -11.57
N VAL A 254 19.73 -1.71 -11.53
CA VAL A 254 19.92 -3.14 -11.81
C VAL A 254 20.49 -3.35 -13.22
N GLN A 255 19.96 -2.66 -14.23
CA GLN A 255 20.45 -2.77 -15.61
C GLN A 255 21.87 -2.24 -15.78
N LEU A 256 22.22 -1.14 -15.12
CA LEU A 256 23.58 -0.61 -15.14
C LEU A 256 24.58 -1.56 -14.47
N ASN A 257 24.16 -2.25 -13.40
CA ASN A 257 24.98 -3.28 -12.77
C ASN A 257 25.18 -4.50 -13.69
N MET A 258 24.18 -4.90 -14.48
CA MET A 258 24.31 -5.99 -15.47
C MET A 258 25.39 -5.73 -16.53
N ILE A 259 25.63 -4.46 -16.86
CA ILE A 259 26.64 -4.02 -17.84
C ILE A 259 28.00 -3.76 -17.15
N SER A 260 28.13 -4.07 -15.85
CA SER A 260 29.32 -3.80 -15.03
C SER A 260 29.72 -2.31 -14.94
N LEU A 261 28.79 -1.39 -15.20
CA LEU A 261 29.03 0.06 -15.11
C LEU A 261 28.92 0.59 -13.67
N LEU A 262 28.32 -0.19 -12.76
CA LEU A 262 28.17 0.17 -11.35
C LEU A 262 28.76 -0.89 -10.44
N ASN A 263 29.54 -0.43 -9.46
CA ASN A 263 29.99 -1.26 -8.34
C ASN A 263 28.78 -1.83 -7.58
N ILE A 264 28.78 -3.13 -7.31
CA ILE A 264 27.65 -3.83 -6.70
C ILE A 264 27.30 -3.30 -5.29
N ASN A 265 28.30 -2.94 -4.48
CA ASN A 265 28.05 -2.41 -3.14
C ASN A 265 27.36 -1.05 -3.23
N PHE A 266 27.79 -0.21 -4.16
CA PHE A 266 27.16 1.08 -4.43
C PHE A 266 25.71 0.92 -4.95
N ALA A 267 25.48 -0.02 -5.87
CA ALA A 267 24.15 -0.34 -6.36
C ALA A 267 23.20 -0.79 -5.24
N ILE A 268 23.66 -1.70 -4.36
CA ILE A 268 22.88 -2.17 -3.20
C ILE A 268 22.54 -0.99 -2.27
N SER A 269 23.51 -0.12 -1.96
CA SER A 269 23.24 1.07 -1.13
C SER A 269 22.16 1.97 -1.73
N ILE A 270 22.22 2.25 -3.05
CA ILE A 270 21.19 3.04 -3.72
C ILE A 270 19.81 2.37 -3.62
N ILE A 271 19.74 1.06 -3.89
CA ILE A 271 18.48 0.29 -3.81
C ILE A 271 17.87 0.40 -2.41
N LEU A 272 18.67 0.20 -1.36
CA LEU A 272 18.19 0.27 0.03
C LEU A 272 17.74 1.69 0.42
N ILE A 273 18.47 2.72 0.00
CA ILE A 273 18.08 4.12 0.23
C ILE A 273 16.76 4.44 -0.45
N ILE A 274 16.57 4.02 -1.70
CA ILE A 274 15.32 4.24 -2.43
C ILE A 274 14.15 3.54 -1.74
N ILE A 275 14.31 2.28 -1.35
CA ILE A 275 13.26 1.51 -0.65
C ILE A 275 12.92 2.19 0.69
N ALA A 276 13.93 2.60 1.45
CA ALA A 276 13.73 3.29 2.73
C ALA A 276 13.00 4.63 2.53
N PHE A 277 13.39 5.41 1.53
CA PHE A 277 12.75 6.69 1.22
C PHE A 277 11.29 6.53 0.81
N ILE A 278 10.97 5.62 -0.11
CA ILE A 278 9.58 5.35 -0.54
C ILE A 278 8.73 4.94 0.68
N SER A 279 9.27 4.05 1.51
CA SER A 279 8.59 3.57 2.71
C SER A 279 8.33 4.72 3.68
N LEU A 280 9.36 5.48 4.06
CA LEU A 280 9.24 6.62 4.97
C LEU A 280 8.29 7.69 4.43
N TYR A 281 8.32 7.98 3.13
CA TYR A 281 7.41 8.92 2.49
C TYR A 281 5.95 8.44 2.58
N PHE A 282 5.69 7.16 2.32
CA PHE A 282 4.36 6.56 2.49
C PHE A 282 3.85 6.69 3.92
N PHE A 283 4.69 6.37 4.92
CA PHE A 283 4.32 6.47 6.33
C PHE A 283 4.08 7.93 6.74
N ALA A 284 5.01 8.83 6.42
CA ALA A 284 4.87 10.25 6.72
C ALA A 284 3.57 10.82 6.15
N LEU A 285 3.25 10.48 4.90
CA LEU A 285 2.01 10.92 4.24
C LEU A 285 0.76 10.32 4.91
N SER A 286 0.81 9.04 5.31
CA SER A 286 -0.29 8.36 6.00
C SER A 286 -0.58 8.97 7.37
N PHE A 287 0.45 9.30 8.16
CA PHE A 287 0.30 9.93 9.48
C PHE A 287 -0.07 11.42 9.39
N TRP A 288 0.44 12.13 8.38
CA TRP A 288 0.11 13.53 8.14
C TRP A 288 -1.34 13.69 7.68
N ALA A 289 -1.77 12.93 6.67
CA ALA A 289 -3.10 13.13 6.07
C ALA A 289 -4.21 12.30 6.75
N GLY A 290 -3.87 11.15 7.33
CA GLY A 290 -4.86 10.15 7.77
C GLY A 290 -5.62 9.53 6.59
N GLN A 291 -6.71 8.84 6.89
CA GLN A 291 -7.63 8.30 5.89
C GLN A 291 -8.51 9.42 5.30
N GLY A 292 -8.50 9.56 3.98
CA GLY A 292 -9.33 10.54 3.28
C GLY A 292 -9.01 12.00 3.57
N GLY A 293 -7.84 12.30 4.16
CA GLY A 293 -7.47 13.66 4.56
C GLY A 293 -8.07 14.11 5.89
N SER A 294 -8.59 13.18 6.71
CA SER A 294 -9.28 13.47 7.98
C SER A 294 -8.46 14.31 8.98
N ARG A 295 -7.13 14.38 8.82
CA ARG A 295 -6.21 15.11 9.70
C ARG A 295 -5.76 16.48 9.17
N LEU A 296 -6.11 16.83 7.92
CA LEU A 296 -5.55 18.01 7.23
C LEU A 296 -6.15 19.35 7.65
N GLU A 297 -7.36 19.37 8.19
CA GLU A 297 -8.01 20.57 8.74
C GLU A 297 -8.98 20.09 9.82
N GLN A 298 -8.67 20.03 11.12
CA GLN A 298 -9.63 19.56 12.14
C GLN A 298 -10.54 20.71 12.62
N SER A 299 -11.85 20.47 12.81
CA SER A 299 -12.76 21.44 13.42
C SER A 299 -12.79 21.22 14.92
N ALA A 300 -12.89 22.33 15.65
CA ALA A 300 -13.19 22.29 17.09
C ALA A 300 -14.58 21.68 17.34
N ASP A 301 -15.57 22.02 16.51
CA ASP A 301 -16.91 21.45 16.60
C ASP A 301 -17.01 20.08 15.92
N ARG A 302 -17.44 19.09 16.72
CA ARG A 302 -17.67 17.72 16.28
C ARG A 302 -19.16 17.52 16.02
N SER A 303 -19.49 17.15 14.80
CA SER A 303 -20.86 16.84 14.42
C SER A 303 -21.35 15.56 15.10
N ASN A 304 -22.55 15.61 15.70
CA ASN A 304 -23.25 14.42 16.15
C ASN A 304 -24.06 13.74 15.03
N VAL A 305 -23.97 14.22 13.78
CA VAL A 305 -24.66 13.62 12.63
C VAL A 305 -23.81 12.48 12.06
N ARG A 306 -24.41 11.30 11.93
CA ARG A 306 -23.80 10.16 11.22
C ARG A 306 -23.89 10.36 9.70
N PRO A 307 -22.86 9.98 8.93
CA PRO A 307 -23.00 9.82 7.48
C PRO A 307 -24.12 8.85 7.12
N VAL A 308 -24.57 8.94 5.86
CA VAL A 308 -25.55 7.99 5.28
C VAL A 308 -25.07 6.56 5.49
N HIS A 309 -25.95 5.71 5.99
CA HIS A 309 -25.66 4.32 6.27
C HIS A 309 -25.39 3.55 4.97
N ASP A 310 -24.17 3.05 4.83
CA ASP A 310 -23.77 2.17 3.73
C ASP A 310 -23.03 0.90 4.21
N ASP A 311 -23.14 0.57 5.50
CA ASP A 311 -22.43 -0.55 6.14
C ASP A 311 -22.79 -1.92 5.55
N ASP A 312 -23.98 -2.03 4.94
CA ASP A 312 -24.45 -3.21 4.21
C ASP A 312 -23.57 -3.57 3.02
N LYS A 313 -22.85 -2.59 2.45
CA LYS A 313 -21.95 -2.77 1.30
C LYS A 313 -20.53 -3.13 1.71
N TRP A 314 -20.23 -3.21 3.01
CA TRP A 314 -18.89 -3.45 3.53
C TRP A 314 -18.80 -4.79 4.27
N LEU A 315 -18.36 -5.82 3.55
CA LEU A 315 -18.14 -7.14 4.12
C LEU A 315 -17.01 -7.09 5.16
N LEU A 316 -17.32 -7.56 6.37
CA LEU A 316 -16.42 -7.52 7.55
C LEU A 316 -15.88 -6.12 7.86
N GLY A 317 -16.56 -5.06 7.40
CA GLY A 317 -16.12 -3.67 7.59
C GLY A 317 -14.89 -3.25 6.77
N MET A 318 -14.41 -4.11 5.85
CA MET A 318 -13.16 -3.90 5.11
C MET A 318 -13.32 -4.02 3.59
N ILE A 319 -14.07 -5.02 3.12
CA ILE A 319 -14.17 -5.35 1.70
C ILE A 319 -15.42 -4.70 1.12
N TYR A 320 -15.27 -3.81 0.14
CA TYR A 320 -16.40 -3.17 -0.51
C TYR A 320 -17.01 -4.07 -1.58
N PHE A 321 -18.33 -4.27 -1.50
CA PHE A 321 -19.08 -5.07 -2.45
C PHE A 321 -20.40 -4.38 -2.79
N ASN A 322 -20.45 -3.67 -3.92
CA ASN A 322 -21.67 -3.05 -4.42
C ASN A 322 -21.79 -3.19 -5.94
N ARG A 323 -22.65 -4.10 -6.39
CA ARG A 323 -22.94 -4.32 -7.82
C ARG A 323 -23.63 -3.13 -8.49
N LYS A 324 -24.29 -2.27 -7.72
CA LYS A 324 -24.99 -1.08 -8.23
C LYS A 324 -24.07 0.13 -8.37
N ASP A 325 -22.86 0.08 -7.81
CA ASP A 325 -21.86 1.14 -7.97
C ASP A 325 -21.00 0.86 -9.20
N SER A 326 -21.07 1.75 -10.19
CA SER A 326 -20.27 1.66 -11.41
C SER A 326 -18.79 2.02 -11.19
N ASN A 327 -18.41 2.52 -10.01
CA ASN A 327 -17.01 2.82 -9.71
C ASN A 327 -16.24 1.53 -9.41
N LEU A 328 -15.11 1.36 -10.10
CA LEU A 328 -14.19 0.23 -9.89
C LEU A 328 -13.51 0.29 -8.53
N LEU A 329 -13.19 1.50 -8.06
CA LEU A 329 -12.50 1.74 -6.80
C LEU A 329 -13.37 2.53 -5.83
N ALA A 330 -13.31 2.15 -4.56
CA ALA A 330 -13.92 2.81 -3.42
C ALA A 330 -12.84 3.17 -2.39
N GLU A 331 -13.04 4.27 -1.68
CA GLU A 331 -12.17 4.63 -0.57
C GLU A 331 -12.31 3.60 0.56
N LYS A 332 -11.21 3.03 1.03
CA LYS A 332 -11.24 2.00 2.07
C LYS A 332 -11.91 2.54 3.34
N ARG A 333 -12.56 1.68 4.11
CA ARG A 333 -13.01 1.98 5.49
C ARG A 333 -11.98 1.67 6.54
N PHE A 334 -11.09 0.72 6.26
CA PHE A 334 -9.98 0.36 7.11
C PHE A 334 -8.67 0.49 6.33
N GLY A 335 -7.71 1.23 6.86
CA GLY A 335 -6.48 1.58 6.16
C GLY A 335 -6.55 2.87 5.35
N VAL A 336 -5.44 3.21 4.71
CA VAL A 336 -5.28 4.42 3.90
C VAL A 336 -5.38 4.08 2.40
N GLY A 337 -6.02 4.96 1.63
CA GLY A 337 -6.15 4.85 0.18
C GLY A 337 -7.44 4.16 -0.30
N TRP A 338 -7.35 3.58 -1.49
CA TRP A 338 -8.48 3.06 -2.25
C TRP A 338 -8.37 1.55 -2.47
N GLY A 339 -9.51 0.88 -2.66
CA GLY A 339 -9.60 -0.56 -2.88
C GLY A 339 -10.68 -0.91 -3.92
N LEU A 340 -10.57 -2.12 -4.47
CA LEU A 340 -11.49 -2.63 -5.49
C LEU A 340 -12.91 -2.80 -4.93
N ASN A 341 -13.89 -2.39 -5.72
CA ASN A 341 -15.28 -2.80 -5.56
C ASN A 341 -15.43 -4.23 -6.09
N PHE A 342 -15.47 -5.21 -5.20
CA PHE A 342 -15.61 -6.63 -5.59
C PHE A 342 -16.99 -6.97 -6.16
N GLY A 343 -17.95 -6.04 -6.10
CA GLY A 343 -19.20 -6.12 -6.85
C GLY A 343 -19.05 -5.81 -8.34
N HIS A 344 -17.93 -5.23 -8.76
CA HIS A 344 -17.65 -4.86 -10.15
C HIS A 344 -16.89 -5.99 -10.88
N PRO A 345 -17.36 -6.50 -12.04
CA PRO A 345 -16.71 -7.62 -12.74
C PRO A 345 -15.24 -7.38 -13.11
N VAL A 346 -14.89 -6.15 -13.47
CA VAL A 346 -13.50 -5.77 -13.83
C VAL A 346 -12.53 -5.96 -12.65
N SER A 347 -12.99 -5.89 -11.39
CA SER A 347 -12.14 -6.18 -10.24
C SER A 347 -11.60 -7.60 -10.26
N TRP A 348 -12.46 -8.56 -10.64
CA TRP A 348 -12.09 -9.97 -10.77
C TRP A 348 -11.19 -10.21 -11.98
N LEU A 349 -11.49 -9.59 -13.13
CA LEU A 349 -10.63 -9.65 -14.31
C LEU A 349 -9.22 -9.11 -14.02
N THR A 350 -9.13 -8.01 -13.27
CA THR A 350 -7.84 -7.41 -12.86
C THR A 350 -7.07 -8.37 -11.96
N LEU A 351 -7.74 -8.94 -10.95
CA LEU A 351 -7.11 -9.90 -10.03
C LEU A 351 -6.63 -11.16 -10.76
N THR A 352 -7.48 -11.77 -11.59
CA THR A 352 -7.13 -12.94 -12.39
C THR A 352 -6.00 -12.62 -13.36
N GLY A 353 -6.02 -11.45 -14.01
CA GLY A 353 -4.94 -11.00 -14.90
C GLY A 353 -3.59 -10.89 -14.19
N ILE A 354 -3.55 -10.34 -12.98
CA ILE A 354 -2.33 -10.28 -12.15
C ILE A 354 -1.85 -11.69 -11.79
N ILE A 355 -2.75 -12.59 -11.38
CA ILE A 355 -2.38 -13.97 -11.03
C ILE A 355 -1.81 -14.71 -12.25
N VAL A 356 -2.46 -14.62 -13.41
CA VAL A 356 -1.99 -15.23 -14.66
C VAL A 356 -0.62 -14.68 -15.04
N LEU A 357 -0.41 -13.36 -14.96
CA LEU A 357 0.89 -12.74 -15.22
C LEU A 357 1.98 -13.32 -14.30
N LEU A 358 1.72 -13.42 -13.00
CA LEU A 358 2.68 -13.98 -12.03
C LEU A 358 3.02 -15.45 -12.34
N VAL A 359 2.04 -16.26 -12.74
CA VAL A 359 2.24 -17.66 -13.13
C VAL A 359 3.07 -17.76 -14.43
N VAL A 360 2.77 -16.92 -15.42
CA VAL A 360 3.52 -16.89 -16.70
C VAL A 360 4.98 -16.45 -16.48
N VAL A 361 5.21 -15.42 -15.66
CA VAL A 361 6.57 -14.97 -15.32
C VAL A 361 7.33 -16.08 -14.58
N ARG A 362 6.70 -16.74 -13.60
CA ARG A 362 7.32 -17.84 -12.87
C ARG A 362 7.70 -19.01 -13.79
N THR A 363 6.82 -19.40 -14.72
CA THR A 363 7.09 -20.54 -15.62
C THR A 363 8.17 -20.22 -16.66
N ARG A 364 8.31 -18.95 -17.07
CA ARG A 364 9.33 -18.51 -18.03
C ARG A 364 10.72 -18.29 -17.42
N PHE A 365 10.80 -17.91 -16.15
CA PHE A 365 12.06 -17.49 -15.50
C PHE A 365 12.42 -18.27 -14.24
N GLY A 366 11.57 -19.20 -13.79
CA GLY A 366 11.75 -19.98 -12.56
C GLY A 366 12.26 -21.41 -12.76
N GLY A 367 12.95 -21.67 -13.89
CA GLY A 367 13.70 -22.90 -14.13
C GLY A 367 14.92 -23.02 -13.23
#